data_AF-A0A8H7GZ26-F1
#
_entry.id   AF-A0A8H7GZ26-F1
#
_cell.length_a   1.000
_cell.length_b   1.000
_cell.length_c   1.000
_cell.angle_alpha   90.00
_cell.angle_beta   90.00
_cell.angle_gamma   90.00
#
_symmetry.space_group_name_H-M   'P 1'
#
loop_
_entity.id
_entity.type
_entity.pdbx_description
1 polymer ?
#
loop_
_entity_poly.entity_id
_entity_poly.type
_entity_poly.pdbx_seq_one_letter_code
_entity_poly.pdbx_strand_id
1 'polypeptide(L)'
;METMVGLDTDRIVPAHGSFASNHCIDCGEAMHTEALISMMNNKAKNEGIPQCEKCKGFVKPDIVFFGEPLPVRFFDTWDEDCDNVEVAIVAGTSLSVYPFAGLPSECKKKSLRTLVNNEVVGDFKTNRRKTDLIIKEDCDVFAEALAKEMGWETQLNELVEKEKKKFDEKLKKGLARKQTESRQANLCSKKEEDDELHVKAAKDSEKLANELEEKLHKLTIG
;
A
#
# COMPACT_ATOMS: atom_id res chain seq x y z
N MET A 1 2.29 5.86 6.34
CA MET A 1 1.50 7.11 6.52
C MET A 1 2.38 8.21 7.12
N GLU A 2 3.31 7.85 8.00
CA GLU A 2 4.33 8.64 8.66
C GLU A 2 5.10 9.55 7.69
N THR A 3 5.60 9.02 6.58
CA THR A 3 6.28 9.81 5.54
C THR A 3 5.34 10.78 4.82
N MET A 4 4.05 10.46 4.71
CA MET A 4 3.07 11.30 4.01
C MET A 4 2.70 12.55 4.81
N VAL A 5 2.77 12.47 6.15
CA VAL A 5 2.50 13.60 7.05
C VAL A 5 3.72 14.50 7.26
N GLY A 6 4.81 14.26 6.52
CA GLY A 6 5.99 15.14 6.49
C GLY A 6 7.03 14.87 7.56
N LEU A 7 7.03 13.68 8.18
CA LEU A 7 8.13 13.27 9.03
C LEU A 7 9.38 12.95 8.19
N ASP A 8 10.53 13.43 8.64
CA ASP A 8 11.82 13.18 7.99
C ASP A 8 12.14 11.67 8.02
N THR A 9 12.61 11.14 6.89
CA THR A 9 12.83 9.68 6.73
C THR A 9 13.92 9.13 7.64
N ASP A 10 14.85 9.97 8.08
CA ASP A 10 15.91 9.63 9.02
C ASP A 10 15.39 9.41 10.46
N ARG A 11 14.17 9.87 10.77
CA ARG A 11 13.48 9.65 12.05
C ARG A 11 12.50 8.49 12.02
N ILE A 12 12.35 7.83 10.88
CA ILE A 12 11.41 6.73 10.69
C ILE A 12 12.18 5.43 10.50
N VAL A 13 11.74 4.40 11.21
CA VAL A 13 12.21 3.03 11.04
C VAL A 13 11.00 2.15 10.73
N PRO A 14 10.70 1.90 9.44
CA PRO A 14 9.62 1.02 9.05
C PRO A 14 10.03 -0.44 9.33
N ALA A 15 9.85 -0.89 10.57
CA ALA A 15 10.32 -2.20 11.04
C ALA A 15 9.81 -3.38 10.20
N HIS A 16 8.58 -3.27 9.68
CA HIS A 16 8.00 -4.28 8.78
C HIS A 16 7.99 -3.83 7.31
N GLY A 17 8.84 -2.87 6.96
CA GLY A 17 8.94 -2.33 5.63
C GLY A 17 7.77 -1.41 5.24
N SER A 18 7.63 -1.14 3.95
CA SER A 18 6.59 -0.27 3.40
C SER A 18 6.26 -0.59 1.95
N PHE A 19 5.14 -0.08 1.45
CA PHE A 19 4.78 -0.13 0.02
C PHE A 19 5.44 0.96 -0.83
N ALA A 20 6.42 1.69 -0.29
CA ALA A 20 7.04 2.82 -1.00
C ALA A 20 7.97 2.39 -2.14
N SER A 21 8.54 1.19 -2.05
CA SER A 21 9.52 0.63 -2.98
C SER A 21 9.30 -0.87 -3.15
N ASN A 22 9.92 -1.45 -4.19
CA ASN A 22 9.75 -2.85 -4.56
C ASN A 22 11.09 -3.41 -5.08
N HIS A 23 11.39 -4.68 -4.80
CA HIS A 23 12.61 -5.34 -5.29
C HIS A 23 12.38 -6.80 -5.67
N CYS A 24 13.28 -7.32 -6.51
CA CYS A 24 13.36 -8.74 -6.81
C CYS A 24 13.89 -9.52 -5.61
N ILE A 25 13.19 -10.58 -5.21
CA ILE A 25 13.58 -11.41 -4.06
C ILE A 25 14.88 -12.20 -4.29
N ASP A 26 15.25 -12.46 -5.55
CA ASP A 26 16.42 -13.28 -5.88
C ASP A 26 17.69 -12.45 -6.09
N CYS A 27 17.59 -11.30 -6.76
CA CYS A 27 18.76 -10.49 -7.12
C CYS A 27 18.78 -9.08 -6.52
N GLY A 28 17.75 -8.68 -5.77
CA GLY A 28 17.67 -7.37 -5.11
C GLY A 28 17.43 -6.19 -6.06
N GLU A 29 17.27 -6.42 -7.36
CA GLU A 29 17.05 -5.35 -8.34
C GLU A 29 15.74 -4.60 -8.02
N ALA A 30 15.83 -3.27 -7.95
CA ALA A 30 14.68 -2.43 -7.63
C ALA A 30 13.70 -2.37 -8.82
N MET A 31 12.41 -2.22 -8.50
CA MET A 31 11.34 -2.02 -9.50
C MET A 31 10.47 -0.83 -9.13
N HIS A 32 10.24 0.06 -10.10
CA HIS A 32 9.31 1.18 -9.95
C HIS A 32 7.88 0.69 -9.75
N THR A 33 7.13 1.38 -8.88
CA THR A 33 5.77 1.00 -8.49
C THR A 33 4.80 0.99 -9.67
N GLU A 34 4.97 1.88 -10.64
CA GLU A 34 4.17 1.92 -11.87
C GLU A 34 4.37 0.65 -12.71
N ALA A 35 5.61 0.16 -12.80
CA ALA A 35 5.94 -1.06 -13.51
C ALA A 35 5.36 -2.29 -12.79
N LEU A 36 5.49 -2.35 -11.46
CA LEU A 36 4.88 -3.39 -10.63
C LEU A 36 3.36 -3.45 -10.86
N ILE A 37 2.66 -2.32 -10.72
CA ILE A 37 1.20 -2.22 -10.92
C ILE A 37 0.83 -2.63 -12.35
N SER A 38 1.58 -2.19 -13.36
CA SER A 38 1.35 -2.56 -14.75
C SER A 38 1.44 -4.08 -14.96
N MET A 39 2.45 -4.74 -14.38
CA MET A 39 2.58 -6.19 -14.42
C MET A 39 1.44 -6.89 -13.68
N MET A 40 1.06 -6.41 -12.50
CA MET A 40 -0.04 -6.98 -11.71
C MET A 40 -1.38 -6.94 -12.43
N ASN A 41 -1.63 -5.88 -13.20
CA ASN A 41 -2.88 -5.73 -13.96
C ASN A 41 -2.90 -6.56 -15.25
N ASN A 42 -1.75 -7.01 -15.74
CA ASN A 42 -1.67 -7.80 -16.97
C ASN A 42 -1.77 -9.30 -16.68
N LYS A 43 -3.00 -9.79 -16.41
CA LYS A 43 -3.26 -11.21 -16.11
C LYS A 43 -2.91 -12.18 -17.25
N ALA A 44 -2.88 -11.69 -18.50
CA ALA A 44 -2.50 -12.51 -19.65
C ALA A 44 -1.01 -12.88 -19.62
N LYS A 45 -0.19 -12.16 -18.85
CA LYS A 45 1.25 -12.38 -18.72
C LYS A 45 1.56 -12.85 -17.30
N ASN A 46 2.04 -14.08 -17.17
CA ASN A 46 2.46 -14.68 -15.89
C ASN A 46 1.39 -14.56 -14.79
N GLU A 47 0.12 -14.67 -15.16
CA GLU A 47 -1.03 -14.55 -14.24
C GLU A 47 -1.10 -13.22 -13.46
N GLY A 48 -0.39 -12.19 -13.91
CA GLY A 48 -0.26 -10.92 -13.18
C GLY A 48 0.72 -10.98 -12.01
N ILE A 49 1.64 -11.95 -11.98
CA ILE A 49 2.69 -12.03 -10.97
C ILE A 49 3.93 -11.26 -11.47
N PRO A 50 4.37 -10.18 -10.79
CA PRO A 50 5.53 -9.39 -11.23
C PRO A 50 6.83 -10.18 -11.19
N GLN A 51 7.62 -10.07 -12.26
CA GLN A 51 8.91 -10.73 -12.40
C GLN A 51 10.01 -9.74 -12.78
N CYS A 52 11.20 -9.98 -12.25
CA CYS A 52 12.40 -9.22 -12.53
C CYS A 52 12.80 -9.40 -13.99
N GLU A 53 13.07 -8.29 -14.68
CA GLU A 53 13.48 -8.34 -16.08
C GLU A 53 14.84 -9.03 -16.26
N LYS A 54 15.72 -8.89 -15.27
CA LYS A 54 17.12 -9.36 -15.25
C LYS A 54 17.26 -10.85 -14.95
N CYS A 55 16.65 -11.35 -13.87
CA CYS A 55 16.81 -12.75 -13.43
C CYS A 55 15.54 -13.60 -13.51
N LYS A 56 14.39 -13.03 -13.90
CA LYS A 56 13.06 -13.68 -13.91
C LYS A 56 12.53 -14.10 -12.53
N GLY A 57 13.25 -13.76 -11.46
CA GLY A 57 12.78 -13.91 -10.09
C GLY A 57 11.55 -13.07 -9.78
N PHE A 58 10.81 -13.43 -8.73
CA PHE A 58 9.62 -12.67 -8.33
C PHE A 58 9.98 -11.31 -7.73
N VAL A 59 9.08 -10.34 -7.91
CA VAL A 59 9.24 -8.99 -7.36
C VAL A 59 8.09 -8.73 -6.40
N LYS A 60 8.42 -8.18 -5.23
CA LYS A 60 7.44 -7.78 -4.22
C LYS A 60 7.70 -6.37 -3.72
N PRO A 61 6.68 -5.70 -3.15
CA PRO A 61 6.91 -4.50 -2.35
C PRO A 61 7.83 -4.78 -1.17
N ASP A 62 8.52 -3.75 -0.70
CA ASP A 62 9.51 -3.80 0.38
C ASP A 62 8.85 -3.88 1.76
N ILE A 63 7.88 -4.78 1.90
CA ILE A 63 7.25 -5.19 3.15
C ILE A 63 7.86 -6.50 3.63
N VAL A 64 7.95 -6.66 4.94
CA VAL A 64 8.52 -7.85 5.59
C VAL A 64 7.42 -8.89 5.77
N PHE A 65 7.63 -10.07 5.21
CA PHE A 65 6.75 -11.22 5.39
C PHE A 65 7.18 -12.05 6.60
N PHE A 66 6.28 -12.89 7.12
CA PHE A 66 6.68 -13.85 8.15
C PHE A 66 7.78 -14.78 7.64
N GLY A 67 8.84 -14.90 8.44
CA GLY A 67 10.04 -15.66 8.08
C GLY A 67 11.12 -14.85 7.37
N GLU A 68 10.84 -13.60 6.97
CA GLU A 68 11.86 -12.69 6.45
C GLU A 68 12.56 -11.92 7.58
N PRO A 69 13.85 -11.58 7.43
CA PRO A 69 14.52 -10.69 8.35
C PRO A 69 13.94 -9.28 8.28
N LEU A 70 13.93 -8.58 9.42
CA LEU A 70 13.60 -7.16 9.45
C LEU A 70 14.72 -6.34 8.76
N PRO A 71 14.42 -5.10 8.30
CA PRO A 71 15.41 -4.27 7.62
C PRO A 71 16.62 -3.99 8.50
N VAL A 72 17.81 -3.92 7.90
CA VAL A 72 19.08 -3.68 8.63
C VAL A 72 19.01 -2.41 9.49
N ARG A 73 18.41 -1.34 8.95
CA ARG A 73 18.17 -0.07 9.65
C ARG A 73 17.48 -0.25 11.00
N PHE A 74 16.59 -1.23 11.13
CA PHE A 74 15.90 -1.51 12.38
C PHE A 74 16.86 -1.94 13.49
N PHE A 75 17.87 -2.73 13.16
CA PHE A 75 18.90 -3.16 14.11
C PHE A 75 19.98 -2.11 14.30
N ASP A 76 20.35 -1.39 13.23
CA ASP A 76 21.38 -0.33 13.29
C ASP A 76 21.01 0.80 14.26
N THR A 77 19.72 1.19 14.31
CA THR A 77 19.28 2.26 15.23
C THR A 77 18.81 1.73 16.59
N TRP A 78 18.61 0.41 16.72
CA TRP A 78 17.99 -0.19 17.91
C TRP A 78 18.72 0.20 19.21
N ASP A 79 20.02 -0.07 19.27
CA ASP A 79 20.80 0.12 20.49
C ASP A 79 20.94 1.60 20.84
N GLU A 80 21.25 2.43 19.84
CA GLU A 80 21.43 3.87 20.01
C GLU A 80 20.14 4.56 20.47
N ASP A 81 19.00 4.23 19.86
CA ASP A 81 17.70 4.82 20.19
C ASP A 81 17.26 4.39 21.60
N CYS A 82 17.38 3.09 21.93
CA CYS A 82 17.01 2.57 23.25
C CYS A 82 17.90 3.13 24.37
N ASP A 83 19.16 3.45 24.08
CA ASP A 83 20.08 4.02 25.04
C ASP A 83 19.78 5.50 25.36
N ASN A 84 19.26 6.25 24.38
CA ASN A 84 19.08 7.69 24.49
C ASN A 84 17.64 8.11 24.79
N VAL A 85 16.68 7.18 24.82
CA VAL A 85 15.27 7.48 25.08
C VAL A 85 15.02 7.90 26.54
N GLU A 86 14.38 9.05 26.72
CA GLU A 86 13.88 9.50 28.03
C GLU A 86 12.39 9.17 28.21
N VAL A 87 11.62 9.29 27.13
CA VAL A 87 10.18 8.98 27.09
C VAL A 87 9.88 8.11 25.87
N ALA A 88 9.29 6.94 26.10
CA ALA A 88 8.82 6.03 25.06
C ALA A 88 7.29 5.99 25.07
N ILE A 89 6.67 6.45 23.98
CA ILE A 89 5.21 6.33 23.76
C ILE A 89 4.97 5.12 22.86
N VAL A 90 4.33 4.10 23.41
CA VAL A 90 3.96 2.88 22.72
C VAL A 90 2.46 2.94 22.47
N ALA A 91 2.07 3.14 21.21
CA ALA A 91 0.67 3.40 20.85
C ALA A 91 0.18 2.43 19.78
N GLY A 92 -1.09 2.00 19.88
CA GLY A 92 -1.79 1.28 18.80
C GLY A 92 -1.17 -0.05 18.37
N THR A 93 -0.52 -0.78 19.27
CA THR A 93 0.14 -2.06 18.98
C THR A 93 -0.24 -3.13 20.00
N SER A 94 -0.26 -4.40 19.56
CA SER A 94 -0.48 -5.56 20.43
C SER A 94 0.81 -6.10 21.06
N LEU A 95 1.99 -5.62 20.62
CA LEU A 95 3.30 -6.12 21.04
C LEU A 95 3.42 -7.65 20.99
N SER A 96 2.94 -8.29 19.92
CA SER A 96 2.98 -9.75 19.75
C SER A 96 4.03 -10.25 18.76
N VAL A 97 4.55 -9.39 17.89
CA VAL A 97 5.49 -9.76 16.83
C VAL A 97 6.92 -9.40 17.24
N TYR A 98 7.77 -10.42 17.36
CA TYR A 98 9.19 -10.25 17.64
C TYR A 98 9.99 -10.08 16.34
N PRO A 99 11.09 -9.32 16.37
CA PRO A 99 11.71 -8.69 17.54
C PRO A 99 11.05 -7.38 18.02
N PHE A 100 10.17 -6.74 17.23
CA PHE A 100 9.58 -5.43 17.54
C PHE A 100 8.94 -5.32 18.94
N ALA A 101 8.23 -6.37 19.37
CA ALA A 101 7.59 -6.43 20.69
C ALA A 101 8.56 -6.25 21.88
N GLY A 102 9.86 -6.49 21.68
CA GLY A 102 10.89 -6.35 22.70
C GLY A 102 11.38 -4.91 22.92
N LEU A 103 11.16 -4.00 21.96
CA LEU A 103 11.67 -2.61 22.04
C LEU A 103 11.35 -1.90 23.37
N PRO A 104 10.10 -1.95 23.89
CA PRO A 104 9.80 -1.28 25.15
C PRO A 104 10.62 -1.84 26.31
N SER A 105 10.96 -3.13 26.31
CA SER A 105 11.71 -3.79 27.38
C SER A 105 13.17 -3.35 27.42
N GLU A 106 13.76 -3.00 26.27
CA GLU A 106 15.15 -2.54 26.15
C GLU A 106 15.35 -1.09 26.60
N CYS A 107 14.29 -0.29 26.67
CA CYS A 107 14.36 1.07 27.20
C CYS A 107 14.95 1.07 28.63
N LYS A 108 15.89 1.98 28.93
CA LYS A 108 16.54 2.08 30.25
C LYS A 108 15.52 2.16 31.40
N LYS A 109 15.90 1.69 32.59
CA LYS A 109 15.01 1.73 33.79
C LYS A 109 14.55 3.13 34.18
N LYS A 110 15.35 4.15 33.85
CA LYS A 110 15.04 5.57 34.11
C LYS A 110 14.07 6.17 33.10
N SER A 111 13.92 5.54 31.94
CA SER A 111 13.06 6.03 30.86
C SER A 111 11.59 5.81 31.25
N LEU A 112 10.77 6.82 30.99
CA LEU A 112 9.33 6.75 31.18
C LEU A 112 8.73 6.01 29.98
N ARG A 113 8.05 4.90 30.23
CA ARG A 113 7.30 4.19 29.17
C ARG A 113 5.82 4.42 29.36
N THR A 114 5.15 4.82 28.29
CA THR A 114 3.71 5.06 28.28
C THR A 114 3.08 4.16 27.23
N LEU A 115 2.15 3.30 27.65
CA LEU A 115 1.30 2.52 26.75
C LEU A 115 -0.01 3.28 26.52
N VAL A 116 -0.34 3.54 25.25
CA VAL A 116 -1.61 4.12 24.82
C VAL A 116 -2.33 3.10 23.94
N ASN A 117 -3.27 2.36 24.54
CA ASN A 117 -3.94 1.28 23.84
C ASN A 117 -5.22 0.87 24.55
N ASN A 118 -6.18 0.32 23.80
CA ASN A 118 -7.44 -0.20 24.36
C ASN A 118 -7.20 -1.33 25.38
N GLU A 119 -6.13 -2.08 25.22
CA GLU A 119 -5.76 -3.20 26.09
C GLU A 119 -4.33 -3.09 26.60
N VAL A 120 -4.08 -3.64 27.80
CA VAL A 120 -2.71 -3.77 28.31
C VAL A 120 -2.04 -4.96 27.65
N VAL A 121 -0.90 -4.74 27.01
CA VAL A 121 -0.26 -5.71 26.12
C VAL A 121 1.24 -5.84 26.36
N GLY A 122 1.83 -6.91 25.83
CA GLY A 122 3.28 -7.17 25.87
C GLY A 122 3.89 -7.05 27.26
N ASP A 123 5.05 -6.42 27.33
CA ASP A 123 5.82 -6.23 28.57
C ASP A 123 5.07 -5.40 29.63
N PHE A 124 4.17 -4.50 29.23
CA PHE A 124 3.32 -3.74 30.15
C PHE A 124 2.30 -4.61 30.88
N LYS A 125 1.98 -5.79 30.33
CA LYS A 125 1.12 -6.79 30.98
C LYS A 125 1.93 -7.79 31.80
N THR A 126 3.06 -8.28 31.27
CA THR A 126 3.81 -9.37 31.89
C THR A 126 4.88 -8.91 32.88
N ASN A 127 5.63 -7.84 32.58
CA ASN A 127 6.73 -7.34 33.41
C ASN A 127 6.61 -5.82 33.64
N ARG A 128 5.43 -5.38 34.06
CA ARG A 128 5.14 -3.96 34.26
C ARG A 128 6.11 -3.30 35.25
N ARG A 129 6.68 -2.15 34.86
CA ARG A 129 7.47 -1.30 35.75
C ARG A 129 6.56 -0.41 36.58
N LYS A 130 7.00 -0.04 37.77
CA LYS A 130 6.26 0.91 38.64
C LYS A 130 6.09 2.29 38.02
N THR A 131 7.02 2.66 37.13
CA THR A 131 7.03 3.93 36.40
C THR A 131 6.21 3.87 35.11
N ASP A 132 5.72 2.70 34.68
CA ASP A 132 4.96 2.60 33.43
C ASP A 132 3.59 3.27 33.57
N LEU A 133 3.29 4.19 32.65
CA LEU A 133 1.99 4.80 32.48
C LEU A 133 1.16 3.97 31.49
N ILE A 134 -0.09 3.71 31.86
CA ILE A 134 -1.03 2.96 31.02
C ILE A 134 -2.25 3.84 30.79
N ILE A 135 -2.46 4.21 29.54
CA ILE A 135 -3.57 5.05 29.08
C ILE A 135 -4.45 4.16 28.22
N LYS A 136 -5.65 3.87 28.74
CA LYS A 136 -6.65 3.03 28.07
C LYS A 136 -7.65 3.87 27.31
N GLU A 137 -7.15 4.61 26.34
CA GLU A 137 -7.93 5.50 25.50
C GLU A 137 -7.56 5.30 24.04
N ASP A 138 -8.38 5.85 23.16
CA ASP A 138 -8.06 5.97 21.74
C ASP A 138 -6.79 6.82 21.54
N CYS A 139 -5.97 6.44 20.55
CA CYS A 139 -4.70 7.10 20.28
C CYS A 139 -4.88 8.56 19.84
N ASP A 140 -5.95 8.86 19.10
CA ASP A 140 -6.25 10.22 18.64
C ASP A 140 -6.69 11.09 19.82
N VAL A 141 -7.54 10.55 20.71
CA VAL A 141 -7.97 11.24 21.94
C VAL A 141 -6.77 11.55 22.84
N PHE A 142 -5.85 10.59 22.99
CA PHE A 142 -4.61 10.83 23.73
C PHE A 142 -3.73 11.89 23.06
N ALA A 143 -3.57 11.85 21.73
CA ALA A 143 -2.77 12.83 21.00
C ALA A 143 -3.33 14.25 21.13
N GLU A 144 -4.66 14.41 21.05
CA GLU A 144 -5.35 15.69 21.25
C GLU A 144 -5.18 16.20 22.68
N ALA A 145 -5.37 15.34 23.69
CA ALA A 145 -5.18 15.69 25.09
C ALA A 145 -3.72 16.10 25.38
N LEU A 146 -2.75 15.34 24.84
CA LEU A 146 -1.33 15.67 24.98
C LEU A 146 -1.01 17.01 24.30
N ALA A 147 -1.51 17.25 23.09
CA ALA A 147 -1.30 18.51 22.39
C ALA A 147 -1.90 19.69 23.18
N LYS A 148 -3.05 19.50 23.81
CA LYS A 148 -3.66 20.52 24.67
C LYS A 148 -2.80 20.85 25.89
N GLU A 149 -2.34 19.84 26.62
CA GLU A 149 -1.46 20.04 27.79
C GLU A 149 -0.13 20.70 27.42
N MET A 150 0.36 20.46 26.20
CA MET A 150 1.59 21.06 25.66
C MET A 150 1.37 22.45 25.03
N GLY A 151 0.12 22.94 24.94
CA GLY A 151 -0.22 24.20 24.29
C GLY A 151 -0.14 24.17 22.76
N TRP A 152 -0.17 22.99 22.14
CA TRP A 152 -0.11 22.76 20.70
C TRP A 152 -1.47 22.52 20.03
N GLU A 153 -2.57 22.65 20.78
CA GLU A 153 -3.93 22.37 20.30
C GLU A 153 -4.27 23.09 18.98
N THR A 154 -4.02 24.40 18.90
CA THR A 154 -4.26 25.18 17.68
C THR A 154 -3.41 24.68 16.51
N GLN A 155 -2.13 24.39 16.75
CA GLN A 155 -1.21 23.92 15.71
C GLN A 155 -1.60 22.54 15.18
N LEU A 156 -1.99 21.62 16.07
CA LEU A 156 -2.47 20.30 15.69
C LEU A 156 -3.74 20.41 14.84
N ASN A 157 -4.71 21.20 15.27
CA ASN A 157 -5.97 21.40 14.54
C ASN A 157 -5.74 21.99 13.14
N GLU A 158 -4.87 22.99 13.01
CA GLU A 158 -4.50 23.56 11.71
C GLU A 158 -3.83 22.55 10.78
N LEU A 159 -2.92 21.72 11.30
CA LEU A 159 -2.26 20.67 10.53
C LEU A 159 -3.26 19.61 10.05
N VAL A 160 -4.12 19.13 10.95
CA VAL A 160 -5.14 18.13 10.64
C VAL A 160 -6.11 18.66 9.58
N GLU A 161 -6.62 19.88 9.74
CA GLU A 161 -7.54 20.49 8.76
C GLU A 161 -6.89 20.69 7.39
N LYS A 162 -5.63 21.13 7.37
CA LYS A 162 -4.87 21.31 6.13
C LYS A 162 -4.69 19.98 5.39
N GLU A 163 -4.28 18.92 6.08
CA GLU A 163 -4.05 17.61 5.46
C GLU A 163 -5.35 16.92 5.07
N LYS A 164 -6.43 17.06 5.86
CA LYS A 164 -7.78 16.59 5.47
C LYS A 164 -8.24 17.22 4.16
N LYS A 165 -8.11 18.55 4.02
CA LYS A 165 -8.45 19.25 2.76
C LYS A 165 -7.63 18.74 1.57
N LYS A 166 -6.31 18.58 1.73
CA LYS A 166 -5.44 18.03 0.68
C LYS A 166 -5.84 16.60 0.30
N PHE A 167 -6.19 15.77 1.28
CA PHE A 167 -6.63 14.41 1.06
C PHE A 167 -7.95 14.37 0.28
N ASP A 168 -8.94 15.17 0.68
CA ASP A 168 -10.23 15.27 -0.01
C ASP A 168 -10.09 15.74 -1.45
N GLU A 169 -9.21 16.73 -1.70
CA GLU A 169 -8.89 17.18 -3.06
C GLU A 169 -8.24 16.09 -3.91
N LYS A 170 -7.28 15.35 -3.35
CA LYS A 170 -6.65 14.19 -4.02
C LYS A 170 -7.67 13.11 -4.31
N LEU A 171 -8.57 12.81 -3.37
CA LEU A 171 -9.62 11.81 -3.52
C LEU A 171 -10.56 12.21 -4.67
N LYS A 172 -11.03 13.46 -4.69
CA LYS A 172 -11.88 14.01 -5.76
C LYS A 172 -11.20 13.93 -7.13
N LYS A 173 -9.91 14.29 -7.22
CA LYS A 173 -9.12 14.18 -8.45
C LYS A 173 -8.94 12.73 -8.90
N GLY A 174 -8.67 11.80 -7.98
CA GLY A 174 -8.53 10.37 -8.26
C GLY A 174 -9.84 9.73 -8.74
N LEU A 175 -10.97 10.10 -8.14
CA LEU A 175 -12.30 9.68 -8.55
C LEU A 175 -12.66 10.23 -9.95
N ALA A 176 -12.38 11.51 -10.21
CA ALA A 176 -12.58 12.11 -11.52
C ALA A 176 -11.72 11.44 -12.61
N ARG A 177 -10.47 11.12 -12.30
CA ARG A 177 -9.57 10.41 -13.21
C ARG A 177 -10.08 9.00 -13.53
N LYS A 178 -10.52 8.23 -12.53
CA LYS A 178 -11.14 6.90 -12.74
C LYS A 178 -12.43 6.95 -13.56
N GLN A 179 -13.25 8.00 -13.41
CA GLN A 179 -14.45 8.19 -14.24
C GLN A 179 -14.12 8.55 -15.70
N THR A 180 -12.99 9.24 -15.92
CA THR A 180 -12.53 9.63 -17.25
C THR A 180 -11.89 8.42 -17.95
N GLU A 181 -11.06 7.66 -17.25
CA GLU A 181 -10.42 6.42 -17.74
C GLU A 181 -11.45 5.31 -18.02
N SER A 182 -12.49 5.16 -17.19
CA SER A 182 -13.58 4.20 -17.45
C SER A 182 -14.48 4.63 -18.61
N ARG A 183 -14.71 5.94 -18.82
CA ARG A 183 -15.36 6.45 -20.03
C ARG A 183 -14.51 6.19 -21.28
N GLN A 184 -13.20 6.41 -21.21
CA GLN A 184 -12.29 6.19 -22.35
C GLN A 184 -12.15 4.70 -22.69
N ALA A 185 -12.05 3.82 -21.69
CA ALA A 185 -12.04 2.37 -21.88
C ALA A 185 -13.35 1.88 -22.52
N ASN A 186 -14.51 2.38 -22.06
CA ASN A 186 -15.81 2.06 -22.64
C ASN A 186 -16.02 2.62 -24.06
N LEU A 187 -15.36 3.71 -24.43
CA LEU A 187 -15.38 4.22 -25.81
C LEU A 187 -14.44 3.42 -26.73
N CYS A 188 -13.35 2.87 -26.21
CA CYS A 188 -12.40 2.04 -26.97
C CYS A 188 -13.00 0.65 -27.24
N SER A 189 -13.62 0.03 -26.24
CA SER A 189 -14.27 -1.27 -26.39
C SER A 189 -15.48 -1.22 -27.33
N LYS A 190 -16.26 -0.12 -27.32
CA LYS A 190 -17.36 0.08 -28.28
C LYS A 190 -16.88 0.20 -29.73
N LYS A 191 -15.72 0.81 -29.97
CA LYS A 191 -15.14 0.89 -31.32
C LYS A 191 -14.66 -0.48 -31.82
N GLU A 192 -14.09 -1.30 -30.94
CA GLU A 192 -13.66 -2.66 -31.27
C GLU A 192 -14.86 -3.58 -31.56
N GLU A 193 -15.95 -3.45 -30.81
CA GLU A 193 -17.21 -4.17 -31.06
C GLU A 193 -17.87 -3.75 -32.39
N ASP A 194 -17.91 -2.44 -32.69
CA ASP A 194 -18.45 -1.91 -33.95
C ASP A 194 -17.61 -2.33 -35.17
N ASP A 195 -16.27 -2.36 -35.04
CA ASP A 195 -15.36 -2.83 -36.09
C ASP A 195 -15.48 -4.35 -36.32
N GLU A 196 -15.63 -5.16 -35.27
CA GLU A 196 -15.87 -6.62 -35.41
C GLU A 196 -17.23 -6.93 -36.06
N LEU A 197 -18.27 -6.16 -35.73
CA LEU A 197 -19.60 -6.29 -36.36
C LEU A 197 -19.55 -5.93 -37.85
N HIS A 198 -18.80 -4.89 -38.22
CA HIS A 198 -18.61 -4.51 -39.62
C HIS A 198 -17.84 -5.56 -40.42
N VAL A 199 -16.79 -6.16 -39.84
CA VAL A 199 -16.02 -7.24 -40.48
C VAL A 199 -16.85 -8.51 -40.66
N LYS A 200 -17.72 -8.83 -39.69
CA LYS A 200 -18.59 -10.00 -39.75
C LYS A 200 -19.70 -9.84 -40.79
N ALA A 201 -20.32 -8.67 -40.86
CA ALA A 201 -21.33 -8.35 -41.88
C ALA A 201 -20.75 -8.40 -43.30
N ALA A 202 -19.51 -7.96 -43.51
CA ALA A 202 -18.82 -8.06 -44.80
C ALA A 202 -18.61 -9.52 -45.23
N LYS A 203 -18.17 -10.38 -44.31
CA LYS A 203 -17.96 -11.83 -44.58
C LYS A 203 -19.27 -12.58 -44.84
N ASP A 204 -20.34 -12.25 -44.12
CA ASP A 204 -21.64 -12.88 -44.30
C ASP A 204 -22.29 -12.49 -45.64
N SER A 205 -22.10 -11.24 -46.09
CA SER A 205 -22.55 -10.78 -47.41
C SER A 205 -21.80 -11.46 -48.56
N GLU A 206 -20.50 -11.67 -48.41
CA GLU A 206 -19.66 -12.36 -49.41
C GLU A 206 -20.01 -13.85 -49.52
N LYS A 207 -20.31 -14.49 -48.38
CA LYS A 207 -20.79 -15.88 -48.35
C LYS A 207 -22.16 -16.03 -49.02
N LEU A 208 -23.07 -15.09 -48.76
CA LEU A 208 -24.41 -15.12 -49.36
C LEU A 208 -24.36 -14.90 -50.88
N ALA A 209 -23.45 -14.05 -51.37
CA ALA A 209 -23.23 -13.84 -52.80
C ALA A 209 -22.73 -15.13 -53.48
N ASN A 210 -21.77 -15.82 -52.88
CA ASN A 210 -21.22 -17.08 -53.40
C ASN A 210 -22.28 -18.21 -53.42
N GLU A 211 -23.12 -18.31 -52.39
CA GLU A 211 -24.21 -19.29 -52.35
C GLU A 211 -25.31 -19.00 -53.39
N LEU A 212 -25.53 -17.73 -53.74
CA LEU A 212 -26.47 -17.33 -54.77
C LEU A 212 -25.95 -17.67 -56.17
N GLU A 213 -24.67 -17.43 -56.43
CA GLU A 213 -23.99 -17.80 -57.68
C GLU A 213 -24.02 -19.32 -57.91
N GLU A 214 -23.74 -20.13 -56.88
CA GLU A 214 -23.85 -21.59 -56.98
C GLU A 214 -25.28 -22.07 -57.30
N LYS A 215 -26.31 -21.41 -56.75
CA LYS A 215 -27.72 -21.75 -57.01
C LYS A 215 -28.17 -21.32 -58.40
N LEU A 216 -27.71 -20.16 -58.88
CA LEU A 216 -27.95 -19.69 -60.25
C LEU A 216 -27.31 -20.63 -61.29
N HIS A 217 -26.11 -21.14 -61.00
CA HIS A 217 -25.40 -22.08 -61.86
C HIS A 217 -26.07 -23.47 -61.94
N LYS A 218 -26.88 -23.84 -60.94
CA LYS A 218 -27.69 -25.07 -60.93
C LYS A 218 -29.03 -24.95 -61.68
N LEU A 219 -29.50 -23.73 -61.93
CA LEU A 219 -30.75 -23.46 -62.66
C LEU A 219 -30.54 -23.24 -64.17
N THR A 220 -29.29 -23.13 -64.62
CA THR A 220 -28.94 -22.95 -66.05
C THR A 220 -28.63 -24.26 -66.77
N ILE A 221 -28.74 -25.41 -66.09
CA ILE A 221 -28.65 -26.75 -66.68
C ILE A 221 -29.87 -27.56 -66.24
N GLY A 222 -31.01 -27.23 -66.84
CA GLY A 222 -32.30 -27.92 -66.68
C GLY A 222 -33.20 -27.58 -67.86
#